data_AF-A0A1D9PJW0-F1
#
_entry.id   AF-A0A1D9PJW0-F1
#
_cell.length_a   1.000
_cell.length_b   1.000
_cell.length_c   1.000
_cell.angle_alpha   90.00
_cell.angle_beta   90.00
_cell.angle_gamma   90.00
#
_symmetry.space_group_name_H-M   'P 1'
#
loop_
_entity.id
_entity.type
_entity.pdbx_description
1 polymer ?
#
loop_
_entity_poly.entity_id
_entity_poly.type
_entity_poly.pdbx_seq_one_letter_code
_entity_poly.pdbx_strand_id
1 'polypeptide(L)'
;MAKESIIFVGLFTAILSAAILLVSCAGNDQSLSQYVKIKVQDGDTLWSLADHVAEKKHINKEDFIEWVTENNHLQTADIKPGDELILPVKKKHPAVYQLAIVN
;
A
#
# COMPACT_ATOMS: atom_id res chain seq x y z
N MET A 1 44.34 -21.85 9.98
CA MET A 1 43.93 -21.39 8.64
C MET A 1 42.43 -21.62 8.37
N ALA A 2 41.91 -22.86 8.37
CA ALA A 2 40.51 -23.12 7.99
C ALA A 2 39.45 -22.59 8.99
N LYS A 3 39.67 -22.72 10.31
CA LYS A 3 38.71 -22.28 11.34
C LYS A 3 38.45 -20.76 11.35
N GLU A 4 39.48 -19.96 11.14
CA GLU A 4 39.36 -18.49 11.10
C GLU A 4 38.65 -18.03 9.82
N SER A 5 38.86 -18.74 8.71
CA SER A 5 38.16 -18.50 7.45
C SER A 5 36.68 -18.86 7.53
N ILE A 6 36.32 -19.96 8.21
CA ILE A 6 34.91 -20.34 8.44
C ILE A 6 34.19 -19.31 9.32
N ILE A 7 34.85 -18.79 10.35
CA ILE A 7 34.29 -17.73 11.22
C ILE A 7 34.05 -16.45 10.40
N PHE A 8 34.99 -16.07 9.53
CA PHE A 8 34.87 -14.87 8.70
C PHE A 8 33.74 -14.99 7.66
N VAL A 9 33.62 -16.16 7.03
CA VAL A 9 32.54 -16.45 6.07
C VAL A 9 31.18 -16.45 6.76
N GLY A 10 31.07 -17.02 7.96
CA GLY A 10 29.84 -17.01 8.75
C GLY A 10 29.41 -15.60 9.19
N LEU A 11 30.36 -14.74 9.57
CA LEU A 11 30.09 -13.34 9.89
C LEU A 11 29.61 -12.56 8.66
N PHE A 12 30.25 -12.77 7.51
CA PHE A 12 29.87 -12.10 6.27
C PHE A 12 28.46 -12.50 5.81
N THR A 13 28.11 -13.79 5.87
CA THR A 13 26.77 -14.26 5.51
C THR A 13 25.70 -13.77 6.49
N ALA A 14 26.01 -13.67 7.78
CA ALA A 14 25.09 -13.11 8.78
C ALA A 14 24.82 -11.62 8.59
N ILE A 15 25.84 -10.84 8.18
CA ILE A 15 25.66 -9.41 7.86
C ILE A 15 24.81 -9.24 6.60
N LEU A 16 25.04 -10.08 5.58
CA LEU A 16 24.25 -10.05 4.35
C LEU A 16 22.79 -10.42 4.59
N SER A 17 22.52 -11.45 5.39
CA SER A 17 21.14 -11.85 5.72
C SER A 17 20.42 -10.79 6.54
N ALA A 18 21.10 -10.15 7.50
CA ALA A 18 20.55 -9.01 8.24
C ALA A 18 20.22 -7.82 7.32
N ALA A 19 21.08 -7.50 6.36
CA ALA A 19 20.84 -6.42 5.40
C ALA A 19 19.62 -6.71 4.50
N ILE A 20 19.46 -7.95 4.03
CA ILE A 20 18.31 -8.37 3.23
C ILE A 20 17.01 -8.24 4.04
N LEU A 21 17.00 -8.67 5.30
CA LEU A 21 15.84 -8.54 6.19
C LEU A 21 15.45 -7.08 6.45
N LEU A 22 16.43 -6.19 6.63
CA LEU A 22 16.16 -4.76 6.82
C LEU A 22 15.52 -4.12 5.58
N VAL A 23 15.93 -4.50 4.38
CA VAL A 23 15.31 -4.04 3.13
C VAL A 23 13.90 -4.59 2.97
N SER A 24 13.65 -5.85 3.33
CA SER A 24 12.31 -6.46 3.27
C SER A 24 11.31 -5.82 4.23
N CYS A 25 11.76 -5.33 5.39
CA CYS A 25 10.91 -4.63 6.36
C CYS A 25 10.65 -3.16 6.01
N ALA A 26 11.43 -2.57 5.10
CA ALA A 26 11.22 -1.21 4.59
C ALA A 26 10.13 -1.13 3.51
N GLY A 27 9.14 -2.03 3.58
CA GLY A 27 7.96 -2.02 2.72
C GLY A 27 7.19 -0.71 2.87
N ASN A 28 6.82 -0.13 1.74
CA ASN A 28 6.30 1.23 1.49
C ASN A 28 4.92 1.55 2.12
N ASP A 29 4.52 0.87 3.19
CA ASP A 29 3.16 0.91 3.75
C ASP A 29 2.78 2.26 4.36
N GLN A 30 3.74 3.05 4.85
CA GLN A 30 3.45 4.40 5.36
C GLN A 30 2.84 5.30 4.29
N SER A 31 3.18 5.11 3.01
CA SER A 31 2.65 5.93 1.92
C SER A 31 1.16 5.67 1.67
N LEU A 32 0.69 4.43 1.85
CA LEU A 32 -0.69 4.06 1.56
C LEU A 32 -1.67 4.49 2.68
N SER A 33 -1.16 4.67 3.90
CA SER A 33 -1.96 5.07 5.07
C SER A 33 -2.73 6.39 4.90
N GLN A 34 -2.21 7.29 4.05
CA GLN A 34 -2.81 8.60 3.75
C GLN A 34 -4.01 8.53 2.80
N TYR A 35 -4.27 7.37 2.19
CA TYR A 35 -5.33 7.16 1.23
C TYR A 35 -6.56 6.49 1.84
N VAL A 36 -7.71 6.67 1.21
CA VAL A 36 -8.98 6.07 1.63
C VAL A 36 -8.98 4.59 1.28
N LYS A 37 -9.34 3.76 2.26
CA LYS A 37 -9.64 2.34 2.05
C LYS A 37 -11.16 2.17 2.05
N ILE A 38 -11.68 1.43 1.07
CA ILE A 38 -13.09 1.08 0.96
C ILE A 38 -13.24 -0.44 0.94
N LYS A 39 -14.47 -0.90 1.24
CA LYS A 39 -14.88 -2.27 1.01
C LYS A 39 -15.79 -2.30 -0.22
N VAL A 40 -15.46 -3.15 -1.19
CA VAL A 40 -16.22 -3.32 -2.43
C VAL A 40 -17.60 -3.87 -2.11
N GLN A 41 -18.64 -3.27 -2.68
CA GLN A 41 -20.03 -3.70 -2.53
C GLN A 41 -20.52 -4.48 -3.76
N ASP A 42 -21.68 -5.12 -3.63
CA ASP A 42 -22.33 -5.81 -4.73
C ASP A 42 -22.64 -4.84 -5.89
N GLY A 43 -22.12 -5.15 -7.07
CA GLY A 43 -22.29 -4.34 -8.28
C GLY A 43 -21.23 -3.26 -8.49
N ASP A 44 -20.28 -3.09 -7.56
CA ASP A 44 -19.14 -2.21 -7.76
C ASP A 44 -18.17 -2.78 -8.80
N THR A 45 -17.63 -1.91 -9.64
CA THR A 45 -16.57 -2.21 -10.59
C THR A 45 -15.49 -1.14 -10.48
N LEU A 46 -14.25 -1.41 -10.89
CA LEU A 46 -13.22 -0.37 -10.93
C LEU A 46 -13.65 0.82 -11.80
N TRP A 47 -14.42 0.57 -12.85
CA TRP A 47 -14.98 1.59 -13.74
C TRP A 47 -16.02 2.47 -13.06
N SER A 48 -17.00 1.88 -12.35
CA SER A 48 -17.99 2.68 -11.63
C SER A 48 -17.36 3.49 -10.51
N LEU A 49 -16.36 2.94 -9.82
CA LEU A 49 -15.57 3.66 -8.82
C LEU A 49 -14.77 4.82 -9.44
N ALA A 50 -14.17 4.60 -10.62
CA ALA A 50 -13.45 5.64 -11.37
C ALA A 50 -14.39 6.79 -11.75
N ASP A 51 -15.61 6.49 -12.20
CA ASP A 51 -16.63 7.50 -12.55
C ASP A 51 -16.93 8.42 -11.37
N HIS A 52 -17.20 7.83 -10.21
CA HIS A 52 -17.51 8.57 -8.99
C HIS A 52 -16.35 9.47 -8.50
N VAL A 53 -15.11 9.08 -8.78
CA VAL A 53 -13.91 9.83 -8.39
C VAL A 53 -13.55 10.89 -9.43
N ALA A 54 -13.63 10.56 -10.72
CA ALA A 54 -13.38 11.47 -11.83
C ALA A 54 -14.28 12.72 -11.75
N GLU A 55 -15.56 12.54 -11.43
CA GLU A 55 -16.50 13.65 -11.22
C GLU A 55 -16.07 14.61 -10.10
N LYS A 56 -15.43 14.09 -9.05
CA LYS A 56 -15.08 14.86 -7.85
C LYS A 56 -13.66 15.41 -7.86
N LYS A 57 -12.76 14.82 -8.66
CA LYS A 57 -11.31 15.05 -8.58
C LYS A 57 -10.63 15.34 -9.92
N HIS A 58 -11.35 15.33 -11.04
CA HIS A 58 -10.78 15.53 -12.39
C HIS A 58 -9.59 14.59 -12.69
N ILE A 59 -9.63 13.38 -12.14
CA ILE A 59 -8.64 12.32 -12.45
C ILE A 59 -9.16 11.56 -13.66
N ASN A 60 -8.26 11.20 -14.57
CA ASN A 60 -8.62 10.36 -15.70
C ASN A 60 -8.97 8.94 -15.25
N LYS A 61 -9.93 8.29 -15.93
CA LYS A 61 -10.43 6.97 -15.51
C LYS A 61 -9.37 5.89 -15.67
N GLU A 62 -8.62 5.91 -16.77
CA GLU A 62 -7.54 4.96 -17.03
C GLU A 62 -6.45 5.07 -15.95
N ASP A 63 -6.00 6.29 -15.64
CA ASP A 63 -5.00 6.56 -14.60
C ASP A 63 -5.48 6.07 -13.22
N PHE A 64 -6.79 6.21 -12.93
CA PHE A 64 -7.38 5.70 -11.70
C PHE A 64 -7.32 4.17 -11.64
N ILE A 65 -7.72 3.48 -12.70
CA ILE A 65 -7.75 2.02 -12.76
C ILE A 65 -6.34 1.46 -12.65
N GLU A 66 -5.37 2.04 -13.37
CA GLU A 66 -3.95 1.67 -13.31
C GLU A 66 -3.43 1.81 -11.88
N TRP A 67 -3.62 2.97 -11.26
CA TRP A 67 -3.16 3.22 -9.89
C TRP A 67 -3.77 2.25 -8.88
N VAL A 68 -5.08 2.00 -8.96
CA VAL A 68 -5.77 1.07 -8.03
C VAL A 68 -5.30 -0.35 -8.24
N THR A 69 -5.06 -0.78 -9.48
CA THR A 69 -4.56 -2.12 -9.80
C THR A 69 -3.16 -2.33 -9.21
N GLU A 70 -2.25 -1.38 -9.45
CA GLU A 70 -0.86 -1.46 -8.96
C GLU A 70 -0.78 -1.42 -7.44
N ASN A 71 -1.46 -0.47 -6.80
CA ASN A 71 -1.33 -0.22 -5.36
C ASN A 71 -2.11 -1.21 -4.49
N ASN A 72 -3.01 -2.01 -5.09
CA ASN A 72 -3.71 -3.10 -4.41
C ASN A 72 -3.26 -4.49 -4.87
N HIS A 73 -2.21 -4.57 -5.70
CA HIS A 73 -1.69 -5.81 -6.25
C HIS A 73 -2.76 -6.68 -6.93
N LEU A 74 -3.70 -6.05 -7.63
CA LEU A 74 -4.76 -6.75 -8.35
C LEU A 74 -4.17 -7.40 -9.60
N GLN A 75 -4.49 -8.67 -9.83
CA GLN A 75 -4.02 -9.40 -11.03
C GLN A 75 -4.82 -9.02 -12.28
N THR A 76 -6.07 -8.59 -12.10
CA THR A 76 -6.96 -8.12 -13.15
C THR A 76 -7.75 -6.92 -12.64
N ALA A 77 -8.43 -6.21 -13.54
CA ALA A 77 -9.34 -5.11 -13.18
C ALA A 77 -10.67 -5.59 -12.55
N ASP A 78 -10.80 -6.89 -12.28
CA ASP A 78 -12.01 -7.47 -11.68
C ASP A 78 -11.90 -7.43 -10.15
N ILE A 79 -12.93 -6.90 -9.51
CA ILE A 79 -13.04 -6.78 -8.06
C ILE A 79 -14.29 -7.51 -7.59
N LYS A 80 -14.25 -8.06 -6.37
CA LYS A 80 -15.36 -8.83 -5.80
C LYS A 80 -15.94 -8.14 -4.57
N PRO A 81 -17.25 -8.29 -4.33
CA PRO A 81 -17.87 -7.83 -3.10
C PRO A 81 -17.16 -8.40 -1.89
N GLY A 82 -16.78 -7.52 -0.96
CA GLY A 82 -15.99 -7.88 0.21
C GLY A 82 -14.51 -7.53 0.14
N ASP A 83 -13.95 -7.30 -1.05
CA ASP A 83 -12.55 -6.91 -1.22
C ASP A 83 -12.28 -5.55 -0.55
N GLU A 84 -11.09 -5.39 0.02
CA GLU A 84 -10.64 -4.09 0.54
C GLU A 84 -9.72 -3.43 -0.48
N LEU A 85 -10.12 -2.25 -0.95
CA LEU A 85 -9.34 -1.48 -1.93
C LEU A 85 -8.92 -0.14 -1.36
N ILE A 86 -7.69 0.23 -1.64
CA ILE A 86 -7.12 1.55 -1.41
C ILE A 86 -7.32 2.36 -2.70
N LEU A 87 -7.94 3.52 -2.58
CA LEU A 87 -8.21 4.42 -3.70
C LEU A 87 -7.26 5.62 -3.68
N PRO A 88 -6.96 6.25 -4.84
CA PRO A 88 -6.10 7.43 -4.95
C PRO A 88 -6.76 8.73 -4.43
N VAL A 89 -7.56 8.60 -3.37
CA VAL A 89 -8.24 9.69 -2.68
C VAL A 89 -7.57 9.87 -1.32
N LYS A 90 -6.85 10.98 -1.16
CA LYS A 90 -6.23 11.32 0.14
C LYS A 90 -7.31 11.53 1.20
N LYS A 91 -7.11 10.94 2.38
CA LYS A 91 -7.88 11.28 3.59
C LYS A 91 -7.67 12.77 3.85
N LYS A 92 -8.75 13.55 3.94
CA LYS A 92 -8.63 14.94 4.42
C LYS A 92 -8.14 14.87 5.87
N HIS A 93 -6.96 15.45 6.12
CA HIS A 93 -6.23 15.60 7.39
C HIS A 93 -6.60 14.66 8.58
N PRO A 94 -5.69 13.79 9.05
CA PRO A 94 -5.78 13.18 10.38
C PRO A 94 -5.48 14.15 11.54
N ALA A 95 -5.14 15.41 11.27
CA ALA A 95 -4.66 16.36 12.28
C ALA A 95 -5.76 16.91 13.22
N VAL A 96 -7.05 16.63 12.96
CA VAL A 96 -8.14 17.13 13.83
C VAL A 96 -8.35 16.25 15.07
N TYR A 97 -7.67 15.10 15.19
CA TYR A 97 -7.84 14.20 16.35
C TYR A 97 -7.03 14.58 17.60
N GLN A 98 -6.22 15.65 17.58
CA GLN A 98 -5.46 16.09 18.76
C GLN A 98 -6.20 17.06 19.71
N LEU A 99 -7.45 17.43 19.43
CA LEU A 99 -8.24 18.32 20.32
C LEU A 99 -9.40 17.64 21.05
N ALA A 100 -9.47 16.31 21.04
CA ALA A 100 -10.51 15.55 21.76
C ALA A 100 -9.97 14.80 23.00
N ILE A 101 -8.86 15.23 23.58
CA ILE A 101 -8.60 14.95 25.00
C ILE A 101 -8.97 16.21 25.78
N VAL A 102 -10.28 16.34 26.03
CA VAL A 102 -10.78 17.12 27.15
C VAL A 102 -10.53 16.26 28.39
N ASN A 103 -9.64 16.71 29.26
CA ASN A 103 -9.77 16.48 30.69
C ASN A 103 -9.33 17.73 31.43
#